data_AF-A0A831UX47-F1
#
_entry.id   AF-A0A831UX47-F1
#
_cell.length_a   1.000
_cell.length_b   1.000
_cell.length_c   1.000
_cell.angle_alpha   90.00
_cell.angle_beta   90.00
_cell.angle_gamma   90.00
#
_symmetry.space_group_name_H-M   'P 1'
#
loop_
_entity.id
_entity.type
_entity.pdbx_description
1 polymer ?
#
loop_
_entity_poly.entity_id
_entity_poly.type
_entity_poly.pdbx_seq_one_letter_code
_entity_poly.pdbx_strand_id
1 'polypeptide(L)'
;MQHQLFSQIQRAIQLANSGNITGSKNVFLSILAAHPDFFEANYHYSSLMLQTGDYETALGYAQKAVELKPADIRALWLLSEVYLKSGRIHRGIDICTTMLALKRQQPPSSPGGSINPATDGTSRTPFEGYSFQSRLEGDKLPAVETLNDGRPEAAG
;
A
#
# COMPACT_ATOMS: atom_id res chain seq x y z
N MET A 1 27.82 -11.79 -5.02
CA MET A 1 27.14 -10.92 -6.02
C MET A 1 26.22 -9.87 -5.38
N GLN A 2 25.31 -10.21 -4.45
CA GLN A 2 24.39 -9.22 -3.85
C GLN A 2 25.06 -8.05 -3.10
N HIS A 3 26.21 -8.27 -2.47
CA HIS A 3 26.98 -7.21 -1.80
C HIS A 3 27.37 -6.05 -2.74
N GLN A 4 27.70 -6.36 -4.00
CA GLN A 4 28.08 -5.37 -4.99
C GLN A 4 26.90 -4.51 -5.42
N LEU A 5 25.71 -5.11 -5.58
CA LEU A 5 24.48 -4.37 -5.91
C LEU A 5 24.09 -3.42 -4.78
N PHE A 6 24.21 -3.86 -3.53
CA PHE A 6 23.94 -3.01 -2.39
C PHE A 6 24.88 -1.81 -2.33
N SER A 7 26.19 -2.00 -2.60
CA SER A 7 27.14 -0.88 -2.68
C SER A 7 26.81 0.11 -3.81
N GLN A 8 26.34 -0.38 -4.95
CA GLN A 8 25.94 0.47 -6.07
C GLN A 8 24.67 1.26 -5.75
N ILE A 9 23.71 0.66 -5.04
CA ILE A 9 22.54 1.36 -4.50
C ILE A 9 22.98 2.47 -3.54
N GLN A 10 23.85 2.19 -2.58
CA GLN A 10 24.33 3.21 -1.64
C GLN A 10 25.02 4.37 -2.38
N ARG A 11 25.82 4.07 -3.41
CA ARG A 11 26.42 5.09 -4.27
C ARG A 11 25.35 5.92 -5.00
N ALA A 12 24.33 5.29 -5.55
CA ALA A 12 23.25 6.00 -6.24
C ALA A 12 22.47 6.93 -5.28
N ILE A 13 22.20 6.47 -4.06
CA ILE A 13 21.57 7.29 -3.01
C ILE A 13 22.46 8.48 -2.65
N GLN A 14 23.76 8.27 -2.49
CA GLN A 14 24.70 9.37 -2.21
C GLN A 14 24.72 10.42 -3.33
N LEU A 15 24.68 9.98 -4.59
CA LEU A 15 24.60 10.88 -5.75
C LEU A 15 23.29 11.69 -5.76
N ALA A 16 22.17 11.06 -5.41
CA ALA A 16 20.90 11.76 -5.29
C ALA A 16 20.95 12.84 -4.19
N ASN A 17 21.49 12.48 -3.02
CA ASN A 17 21.64 13.39 -1.88
C ASN A 17 22.59 14.56 -2.19
N SER A 18 23.58 14.36 -3.07
CA SER A 18 24.47 15.43 -3.54
C SER A 18 23.88 16.28 -4.66
N GLY A 19 22.60 16.10 -5.01
CA GLY A 19 21.93 16.80 -6.11
C GLY A 19 22.28 16.26 -7.51
N ASN A 20 23.14 15.25 -7.61
CA ASN A 20 23.48 14.62 -8.89
C ASN A 20 22.44 13.55 -9.25
N ILE A 21 21.23 14.02 -9.55
CA ILE A 21 20.11 13.18 -9.93
C ILE A 21 20.44 12.34 -11.16
N THR A 22 21.02 12.94 -12.21
CA THR A 22 21.37 12.25 -13.46
C THR A 22 22.34 11.09 -13.22
N GLY A 23 23.39 11.31 -12.42
CA GLY A 23 24.33 10.27 -12.03
C GLY A 23 23.67 9.15 -11.25
N SER A 24 22.76 9.50 -10.32
CA SER A 24 21.97 8.51 -9.58
C SER A 24 21.10 7.66 -10.51
N LYS A 25 20.38 8.28 -11.46
CA LYS A 25 19.54 7.56 -12.44
C LYS A 25 20.36 6.55 -13.24
N ASN A 26 21.52 6.95 -13.74
CA ASN A 26 22.39 6.09 -14.55
C ASN A 26 22.84 4.84 -13.78
N VAL A 27 23.18 4.99 -12.49
CA VAL A 27 23.55 3.85 -11.66
C VAL A 27 22.36 2.90 -11.47
N PHE A 28 21.17 3.43 -11.14
CA PHE A 28 19.99 2.60 -10.98
C PHE A 28 19.60 1.86 -12.27
N LEU A 29 19.61 2.55 -13.41
CA LEU A 29 19.32 1.94 -14.71
C LEU A 29 20.34 0.85 -15.06
N SER A 30 21.63 1.04 -14.71
CA SER A 30 22.64 -0.01 -14.92
C SER A 30 22.38 -1.27 -14.07
N ILE A 31 21.92 -1.09 -12.83
CA ILE A 31 21.55 -2.20 -11.94
C ILE A 31 20.34 -2.93 -12.50
N LEU A 32 19.31 -2.19 -12.91
CA LEU A 32 18.06 -2.73 -13.43
C LEU A 32 18.22 -3.38 -14.81
N ALA A 33 19.19 -2.94 -15.62
CA ALA A 33 19.53 -3.59 -16.88
C ALA A 33 20.14 -4.99 -16.65
N ALA A 34 20.96 -5.16 -15.61
CA ALA A 34 21.53 -6.46 -15.25
C ALA A 34 20.57 -7.33 -14.41
N HIS A 35 19.76 -6.68 -13.57
CA HIS A 35 18.84 -7.33 -12.63
C HIS A 35 17.50 -6.60 -12.58
N PRO A 36 16.62 -6.83 -13.58
CA PRO A 36 15.32 -6.13 -13.67
C PRO A 36 14.42 -6.39 -12.45
N ASP A 37 14.52 -7.59 -11.88
CA ASP A 37 13.69 -8.04 -10.75
C ASP A 37 14.33 -7.77 -9.38
N PHE A 38 15.33 -6.90 -9.31
CA PHE A 38 15.96 -6.56 -8.04
C PHE A 38 15.11 -5.56 -7.25
N PHE A 39 14.48 -6.04 -6.18
CA PHE A 39 13.52 -5.27 -5.38
C PHE A 39 14.09 -3.94 -4.90
N GLU A 40 15.28 -3.94 -4.30
CA GLU A 40 15.87 -2.74 -3.70
C GLU A 40 16.15 -1.66 -4.75
N ALA A 41 16.57 -2.04 -5.97
CA ALA A 41 16.78 -1.08 -7.05
C ALA A 41 15.46 -0.50 -7.59
N ASN A 42 14.43 -1.33 -7.78
CA ASN A 42 13.11 -0.87 -8.19
C ASN A 42 12.51 0.11 -7.17
N TYR A 43 12.60 -0.22 -5.87
CA TYR A 43 12.13 0.63 -4.78
C TYR A 43 12.87 1.97 -4.73
N HIS A 44 14.20 1.95 -4.67
CA HIS A 44 14.99 3.18 -4.53
C HIS A 44 14.94 4.06 -5.78
N TYR A 45 14.90 3.46 -6.98
CA TYR A 45 14.76 4.24 -8.21
C TYR A 45 13.39 4.89 -8.33
N SER A 46 12.31 4.17 -7.99
CA SER A 46 10.96 4.74 -7.92
C SER A 46 10.89 5.91 -6.91
N SER A 47 11.48 5.75 -5.73
CA SER A 47 11.55 6.81 -4.72
C SER A 47 12.31 8.04 -5.21
N LEU A 48 13.42 7.86 -5.93
CA LEU A 48 14.13 8.95 -6.59
C LEU A 48 13.25 9.66 -7.63
N MET A 49 12.56 8.91 -8.48
CA MET A 49 11.69 9.49 -9.52
C MET A 49 10.55 10.31 -8.90
N LEU A 50 9.95 9.78 -7.83
CA LEU A 50 8.92 10.47 -7.06
C LEU A 50 9.42 11.81 -6.51
N GLN A 51 10.62 11.85 -5.94
CA GLN A 51 11.23 13.09 -5.45
C GLN A 51 11.51 14.10 -6.56
N THR A 52 11.83 13.61 -7.77
CA THR A 52 12.09 14.47 -8.94
C THR A 52 10.82 14.90 -9.67
N GLY A 53 9.64 14.45 -9.24
CA GLY A 53 8.34 14.77 -9.86
C GLY A 53 8.00 13.95 -11.10
N ASP A 54 8.83 12.96 -11.46
CA ASP A 54 8.60 12.04 -12.58
C ASP A 54 7.69 10.89 -12.14
N TYR A 55 6.41 11.22 -11.96
CA TYR A 55 5.45 10.30 -11.35
C TYR A 55 5.13 9.08 -12.21
N GLU A 56 5.13 9.21 -13.54
CA GLU A 56 4.86 8.07 -14.43
C GLU A 56 5.97 7.04 -14.37
N THR A 57 7.24 7.49 -14.38
CA THR A 57 8.39 6.59 -14.21
C THR A 57 8.37 6.00 -12.81
N ALA A 58 8.13 6.81 -11.77
CA ALA A 58 8.03 6.32 -10.40
C ALA A 58 6.98 5.21 -10.25
N LEU A 59 5.84 5.36 -10.92
CA LEU A 59 4.71 4.43 -10.86
C LEU A 59 5.07 3.07 -11.45
N GLY A 60 5.72 3.03 -12.61
CA GLY A 60 6.16 1.77 -13.22
C GLY A 60 7.09 0.96 -12.30
N TYR A 61 8.11 1.61 -11.73
CA TYR A 61 9.05 0.94 -10.83
C TYR A 61 8.46 0.63 -9.45
N ALA A 62 7.54 1.45 -8.93
CA ALA A 62 6.81 1.16 -7.70
C ALA A 62 5.92 -0.08 -7.86
N GLN A 63 5.20 -0.19 -8.99
CA GLN A 63 4.40 -1.37 -9.31
C GLN A 63 5.27 -2.62 -9.38
N LYS A 64 6.43 -2.54 -10.06
CA LYS A 64 7.38 -3.65 -10.09
C LYS A 64 7.86 -4.06 -8.70
N ALA A 65 8.16 -3.10 -7.82
CA ALA A 65 8.55 -3.40 -6.45
C ALA A 65 7.42 -4.13 -5.67
N VAL A 66 6.16 -3.73 -5.87
CA VAL A 66 4.99 -4.40 -5.27
C VAL A 66 4.75 -5.78 -5.89
N GLU A 67 4.93 -5.97 -7.19
CA GLU A 67 4.87 -7.29 -7.84
C GLU A 67 5.89 -8.26 -7.23
N LEU A 68 7.11 -7.78 -6.98
CA LEU A 68 8.19 -8.59 -6.41
C LEU A 68 7.97 -8.92 -4.94
N LYS A 69 7.42 -7.98 -4.15
CA LYS A 69 7.10 -8.17 -2.73
C LYS A 69 5.73 -7.56 -2.39
N PRO A 70 4.62 -8.27 -2.65
CA PRO A 70 3.27 -7.70 -2.50
C PRO A 70 2.87 -7.41 -1.05
N ALA A 71 3.54 -8.03 -0.08
CA ALA A 71 3.32 -7.81 1.35
C ALA A 71 4.34 -6.83 1.98
N ASP A 72 5.29 -6.28 1.21
CA ASP A 72 6.25 -5.31 1.76
C ASP A 72 5.59 -3.95 1.92
N ILE A 73 5.41 -3.54 3.18
CA ILE A 73 4.76 -2.28 3.56
C ILE A 73 5.48 -1.06 2.96
N ARG A 74 6.80 -1.11 2.74
CA ARG A 74 7.55 0.01 2.15
C ARG A 74 7.19 0.18 0.68
N ALA A 75 7.10 -0.93 -0.07
CA ALA A 75 6.72 -0.88 -1.48
C ALA A 75 5.27 -0.43 -1.68
N LEU A 76 4.35 -0.93 -0.85
CA LEU A 76 2.95 -0.48 -0.86
C LEU A 76 2.83 1.00 -0.49
N TRP A 77 3.58 1.46 0.52
CA TRP A 77 3.63 2.89 0.86
C TRP A 77 4.14 3.74 -0.30
N LEU A 78 5.24 3.33 -0.92
CA LEU A 78 5.80 4.08 -2.05
C LEU A 78 4.80 4.15 -3.21
N LEU A 79 4.14 3.04 -3.54
CA LEU A 79 3.14 3.01 -4.60
C LEU A 79 1.93 3.90 -4.27
N SER A 80 1.44 3.89 -3.03
CA SER A 80 0.35 4.79 -2.62
C SER A 80 0.77 6.24 -2.70
N GLU A 81 1.99 6.58 -2.25
CA GLU A 81 2.52 7.94 -2.32
C GLU A 81 2.63 8.43 -3.77
N VAL A 82 3.12 7.58 -4.68
CA VAL A 82 3.17 7.89 -6.12
C VAL A 82 1.76 8.11 -6.69
N TYR A 83 0.77 7.28 -6.34
CA TYR A 83 -0.61 7.48 -6.78
C TYR A 83 -1.21 8.78 -6.26
N LEU A 84 -0.97 9.13 -5.00
CA LEU A 84 -1.46 10.36 -4.40
C LEU A 84 -0.83 11.60 -5.05
N LYS A 85 0.50 11.58 -5.27
CA LYS A 85 1.25 12.70 -5.86
C LYS A 85 0.99 12.87 -7.36
N SER A 86 0.67 11.78 -8.08
CA SER A 86 0.22 11.82 -9.49
C SER A 86 -1.24 12.24 -9.68
N GLY A 87 -1.98 12.51 -8.60
CA GLY A 87 -3.40 12.89 -8.65
C GLY A 87 -4.37 11.72 -8.82
N ARG A 88 -3.87 10.48 -8.87
CA ARG A 88 -4.66 9.24 -8.96
C ARG A 88 -5.13 8.80 -7.56
N ILE A 89 -5.84 9.68 -6.88
CA ILE A 89 -6.13 9.59 -5.43
C ILE A 89 -6.86 8.30 -5.06
N HIS A 90 -7.88 7.89 -5.83
CA HIS A 90 -8.65 6.67 -5.56
C HIS A 90 -7.77 5.42 -5.46
N ARG A 91 -6.85 5.23 -6.43
CA ARG A 91 -5.89 4.11 -6.42
C ARG A 91 -4.96 4.17 -5.18
N GLY A 92 -4.54 5.37 -4.78
CA GLY A 92 -3.72 5.55 -3.59
C GLY A 92 -4.44 5.14 -2.31
N ILE A 93 -5.72 5.50 -2.18
CA ILE A 93 -6.57 5.09 -1.06
C ILE A 93 -6.72 3.57 -1.02
N ASP A 94 -6.98 2.93 -2.16
CA ASP A 94 -7.11 1.47 -2.25
C ASP A 94 -5.84 0.79 -1.70
N ILE A 95 -4.65 1.22 -2.15
CA ILE A 95 -3.39 0.68 -1.64
C ILE A 95 -3.26 0.89 -0.12
N CYS A 96 -3.57 2.08 0.40
CA CYS A 96 -3.54 2.33 1.84
C CYS A 96 -4.48 1.42 2.64
N THR A 97 -5.67 1.10 2.11
CA THR A 97 -6.58 0.14 2.77
C THR A 97 -5.99 -1.27 2.82
N THR A 98 -5.32 -1.72 1.76
CA THR A 98 -4.64 -3.02 1.75
C THR A 98 -3.51 -3.09 2.78
N MET A 99 -2.72 -2.02 2.92
CA MET A 99 -1.65 -1.93 3.94
C MET A 99 -2.21 -2.05 5.36
N LEU A 100 -3.32 -1.36 5.66
CA LEU A 100 -3.97 -1.42 6.96
C LEU A 100 -4.51 -2.82 7.27
N ALA A 101 -5.07 -3.50 6.26
CA ALA A 101 -5.52 -4.88 6.39
C ALA A 101 -4.35 -5.83 6.71
N LEU A 102 -3.21 -5.69 6.02
CA LEU A 102 -2.00 -6.47 6.28
C LEU A 102 -1.46 -6.24 7.69
N LYS A 103 -1.33 -4.98 8.12
CA LYS A 103 -0.83 -4.65 9.47
C LYS A 103 -1.75 -5.16 10.58
N ARG A 104 -3.06 -5.20 10.35
CA ARG A 104 -4.06 -5.75 11.29
C ARG A 104 -3.97 -7.27 11.39
N GLN A 105 -3.62 -7.95 10.30
CA GLN A 105 -3.44 -9.40 10.27
C GLN A 105 -2.08 -9.85 10.81
N GLN A 106 -1.08 -8.95 10.88
CA GLN A 106 0.12 -9.20 11.64
C GLN A 106 -0.17 -8.94 13.13
N PRO A 107 -0.25 -9.96 13.99
CA PRO A 107 -0.31 -9.71 15.42
C PRO A 107 0.93 -8.88 15.81
N PRO A 108 0.82 -7.98 16.81
CA PRO A 108 1.99 -7.28 17.30
C PRO A 108 3.07 -8.33 17.59
N SER A 109 4.26 -8.17 17.01
CA SER A 109 5.42 -8.98 17.33
C SER A 109 5.80 -8.67 18.78
N SER A 110 5.18 -9.37 19.73
CA SER A 110 5.43 -9.20 21.15
C SER A 110 6.87 -9.63 21.47
N PRO A 111 7.70 -8.82 22.14
CA PRO A 111 8.63 -9.38 23.09
C PRO A 111 7.86 -9.52 24.42
N GLY A 112 7.54 -10.76 24.80
CA GLY A 112 7.28 -11.18 26.18
C GLY A 112 6.17 -10.46 26.97
N GLY A 113 5.07 -11.16 27.21
CA GLY A 113 4.08 -10.76 28.21
C GLY A 113 2.90 -11.72 28.19
N SER A 114 3.08 -12.90 28.79
CA SER A 114 2.02 -13.88 29.02
C SER A 114 0.89 -13.25 29.85
N ILE A 115 -0.22 -12.91 29.20
CA ILE A 115 -1.49 -12.69 29.89
C ILE A 115 -2.15 -14.06 30.09
N ASN A 116 -2.09 -14.57 31.32
CA ASN A 116 -2.86 -15.74 31.75
C ASN A 116 -4.34 -15.35 31.84
N PRO A 117 -5.27 -15.97 31.09
CA PRO A 117 -6.70 -15.72 31.25
C PRO A 117 -7.25 -16.61 32.36
N ALA A 118 -6.78 -16.44 33.59
CA ALA A 118 -7.30 -17.19 34.73
C ALA A 118 -6.95 -16.49 36.05
N THR A 119 -7.60 -15.37 36.34
CA THR A 119 -8.02 -14.94 37.69
C THR A 119 -8.57 -13.51 37.61
N ASP A 120 -9.87 -13.37 37.35
CA ASP A 120 -10.69 -12.59 38.28
C ASP A 120 -12.14 -13.09 38.15
N GLY A 121 -12.50 -13.91 39.13
CA GLY A 121 -13.86 -14.39 39.32
C GLY A 121 -14.53 -13.52 40.38
N THR A 122 -15.15 -12.42 39.97
CA THR A 122 -16.18 -11.70 40.75
C THR A 122 -16.92 -10.80 39.76
N SER A 123 -18.22 -10.86 39.46
CA SER A 123 -19.40 -11.54 39.97
C SER A 123 -20.48 -11.42 38.89
N ARG A 124 -21.21 -12.49 38.60
CA ARG A 124 -22.46 -12.43 37.81
C ARG A 124 -23.58 -11.82 38.66
N THR A 125 -24.29 -10.83 38.13
CA THR A 125 -25.75 -10.69 38.30
C THR A 125 -26.37 -10.12 37.00
N PRO A 126 -27.58 -10.55 36.61
CA PRO A 126 -28.28 -10.06 35.41
C PRO A 126 -29.16 -8.85 35.74
N PHE A 127 -29.23 -7.85 34.86
CA PHE A 127 -30.19 -6.75 34.99
C PHE A 127 -31.06 -6.66 33.72
N GLU A 128 -32.31 -7.07 33.86
CA GLU A 128 -33.39 -6.82 32.91
C GLU A 128 -33.83 -5.33 32.96
N GLY A 129 -34.22 -4.79 31.80
CA GLY A 129 -35.22 -3.72 31.69
C GLY A 129 -34.72 -2.27 31.64
N TYR A 130 -34.56 -1.70 30.44
CA TYR A 130 -35.56 -0.81 29.83
C TYR A 130 -35.16 -0.41 28.40
N SER A 131 -36.17 -0.39 27.55
CA SER A 131 -36.23 -0.25 26.09
C SER A 131 -36.40 1.19 25.61
N PHE A 132 -36.00 1.48 24.36
CA PHE A 132 -36.71 2.36 23.41
C PHE A 132 -36.31 1.91 21.98
N GLN A 133 -37.08 0.99 21.37
CA GLN A 133 -38.05 1.21 20.26
C GLN A 133 -37.39 1.74 18.95
N SER A 134 -37.55 1.17 17.74
CA SER A 134 -38.54 0.22 17.21
C SER A 134 -38.10 -0.30 15.82
N ARG A 135 -38.39 -1.60 15.54
CA ARG A 135 -38.99 -2.21 14.31
C ARG A 135 -38.34 -1.94 12.92
N LEU A 136 -38.03 -2.89 12.04
CA LEU A 136 -38.73 -4.11 11.55
C LEU A 136 -37.66 -5.08 11.00
N GLU A 137 -37.61 -6.36 11.39
CA GLU A 137 -38.26 -7.50 10.70
C GLU A 137 -38.07 -7.57 9.18
N GLY A 138 -37.30 -8.56 8.73
CA GLY A 138 -37.74 -9.47 7.67
C GLY A 138 -37.47 -9.08 6.22
N ASP A 139 -36.68 -9.93 5.58
CA ASP A 139 -36.83 -10.37 4.18
C ASP A 139 -36.10 -9.57 3.07
N LYS A 140 -35.18 -10.30 2.43
CA LYS A 140 -34.70 -10.21 1.04
C LYS A 140 -33.87 -8.99 0.58
N LEU A 141 -32.62 -9.31 0.26
CA LEU A 141 -31.76 -8.58 -0.68
C LEU A 141 -32.46 -8.42 -2.04
N PRO A 142 -32.62 -7.19 -2.59
CA PRO A 142 -32.85 -7.04 -4.02
C PRO A 142 -31.52 -6.96 -4.78
N ALA A 143 -31.60 -7.47 -6.00
CA ALA A 143 -30.51 -7.73 -6.93
C ALA A 143 -29.79 -6.48 -7.43
N VAL A 144 -28.56 -6.70 -7.89
CA VAL A 144 -27.68 -5.78 -8.60
C VAL A 144 -28.40 -5.28 -9.86
N GLU A 145 -28.76 -4.00 -9.87
CA GLU A 145 -29.26 -3.32 -11.06
C GLU A 145 -28.07 -2.66 -11.78
N THR A 146 -27.82 -3.13 -12.99
CA THR A 146 -26.83 -2.65 -13.95
C THR A 146 -27.05 -1.18 -14.29
N LEU A 147 -26.06 -0.32 -14.01
CA LEU A 147 -25.97 1.03 -14.57
C LEU A 147 -25.72 0.92 -16.08
N ASN A 148 -26.80 0.96 -16.85
CA ASN A 148 -26.81 1.08 -18.29
C ASN A 148 -26.60 2.55 -18.70
N ASP A 149 -25.83 2.72 -19.76
CA ASP A 149 -25.25 3.95 -20.27
C ASP A 149 -26.26 5.06 -20.58
N GLY A 150 -25.92 6.28 -20.16
CA GLY A 150 -26.62 7.49 -20.57
C GLY A 150 -26.27 7.90 -22.00
N ARG A 151 -27.25 7.76 -22.91
CA ARG A 151 -27.44 8.66 -24.07
C ARG A 151 -28.92 8.71 -24.45
N PRO A 152 -29.59 9.88 -24.46
CA PRO A 152 -30.80 10.04 -25.24
C PRO A 152 -30.45 10.33 -26.70
N GLU A 153 -31.25 9.71 -27.56
CA GLU A 153 -31.22 9.70 -29.01
C GLU A 153 -31.37 11.11 -29.62
N ALA A 154 -30.66 11.31 -30.73
CA ALA A 154 -31.04 12.26 -31.75
C ALA A 154 -32.05 11.60 -32.69
N ALA A 155 -33.17 12.27 -32.99
CA ALA A 155 -33.82 12.32 -34.31
C ALA A 155 -35.22 12.94 -34.21
N GLY A 156 -35.60 13.73 -35.23
CA GLY A 156 -37.00 14.00 -35.58
C GLY A 156 -37.30 15.45 -35.85
#